data_AF-A0A935UJT4-F1
#
_entry.id   AF-A0A935UJT4-F1
#
_cell.length_a   1.000
_cell.length_b   1.000
_cell.length_c   1.000
_cell.angle_alpha   90.00
_cell.angle_beta   90.00
_cell.angle_gamma   90.00
#
_symmetry.space_group_name_H-M   'P 1'
#
loop_
_entity.id
_entity.type
_entity.pdbx_description
1 polymer ?
#
loop_
_entity_poly.entity_id
_entity_poly.type
_entity_poly.pdbx_seq_one_letter_code
_entity_poly.pdbx_strand_id
1 'polypeptide(L)'
;MKKVVISLVAVITLSSCALTSQTTIGSNKAFELGDGEHGSFKATVKNISRVAVEVCETPMCGTEKKLITLQPGQQKTVRFGANTKAIFKNNNEKQADVKLKVTGDTRLTMGGPNY
;
A
#
# COMPACT_ATOMS: atom_id res chain seq x y z
N MET A 1 -46.21 35.82 -0.39
CA MET A 1 -45.00 35.48 -1.17
C MET A 1 -44.14 34.55 -0.31
N LYS A 2 -44.10 33.24 -0.62
CA LYS A 2 -43.38 32.23 0.18
C LYS A 2 -41.95 32.12 -0.35
N LYS A 3 -40.95 32.44 0.49
CA LYS A 3 -39.53 32.38 0.14
C LYS A 3 -39.07 30.91 0.20
N VAL A 4 -38.68 30.35 -0.94
CA VAL A 4 -38.04 29.03 -1.02
C VAL A 4 -36.54 29.25 -0.82
N VAL A 5 -35.98 28.74 0.27
CA VAL A 5 -34.54 28.75 0.52
C VAL A 5 -33.99 27.45 -0.05
N ILE A 6 -33.31 27.54 -1.19
CA ILE A 6 -32.63 26.39 -1.83
C ILE A 6 -31.25 26.29 -1.19
N SER A 7 -31.03 25.26 -0.37
CA SER A 7 -29.72 24.95 0.21
C SER A 7 -28.86 24.21 -0.83
N LEU A 8 -27.76 24.83 -1.24
CA LEU A 8 -26.81 24.29 -2.20
C LEU A 8 -25.82 23.36 -1.48
N VAL A 9 -26.01 22.04 -1.58
CA VAL A 9 -25.03 21.06 -1.11
C VAL A 9 -23.90 20.97 -2.12
N ALA A 10 -22.73 21.51 -1.78
CA ALA A 10 -21.51 21.37 -2.57
C ALA A 10 -20.94 19.95 -2.40
N VAL A 11 -21.03 19.14 -3.45
CA VAL A 11 -20.38 17.81 -3.50
C VAL A 11 -18.90 18.03 -3.83
N ILE A 12 -18.04 17.94 -2.81
CA ILE A 12 -16.58 18.00 -3.00
C ILE A 12 -16.13 16.65 -3.57
N THR A 13 -15.90 16.58 -4.87
CA THR A 13 -15.26 15.41 -5.50
C THR A 13 -13.78 15.43 -5.16
N LEU A 14 -13.37 14.68 -4.13
CA LEU A 14 -11.97 14.42 -3.82
C LEU A 14 -11.36 13.63 -4.98
N SER A 15 -10.60 14.30 -5.86
CA SER A 15 -9.75 13.64 -6.84
C SER A 15 -8.79 12.72 -6.10
N SER A 16 -9.05 11.41 -6.10
CA SER A 16 -8.18 10.45 -5.44
C SER A 16 -6.87 10.37 -6.20
N CYS A 17 -5.84 11.08 -5.74
CA CYS A 17 -4.47 10.87 -6.21
C CYS A 17 -4.10 9.40 -5.92
N ALA A 18 -3.72 8.68 -6.97
CA ALA A 18 -3.23 7.32 -6.85
C ALA A 18 -1.71 7.35 -7.08
N LEU A 19 -0.95 6.80 -6.14
CA LEU A 19 0.47 6.55 -6.34
C LEU A 19 0.64 5.22 -7.07
N THR A 20 1.37 5.21 -8.18
CA THR A 20 1.70 3.98 -8.90
C THR A 20 3.22 3.84 -8.99
N SER A 21 3.75 2.69 -8.61
CA SER A 21 5.18 2.40 -8.71
C SER A 21 5.43 0.97 -9.21
N GLN A 22 6.61 0.76 -9.78
CA GLN A 22 7.22 -0.54 -9.87
C GLN A 22 8.41 -0.55 -8.91
N THR A 23 8.44 -1.51 -8.01
CA THR A 23 9.45 -1.62 -6.96
C THR A 23 10.18 -2.94 -7.11
N THR A 24 11.49 -2.87 -7.27
CA THR A 24 12.38 -4.01 -7.14
C THR A 24 12.70 -4.23 -5.67
N ILE A 25 12.79 -5.49 -5.26
CA ILE A 25 13.10 -5.91 -3.90
C ILE A 25 14.24 -6.92 -4.00
N GLY A 26 15.41 -6.54 -3.49
CA GLY A 26 16.57 -7.43 -3.42
C GLY A 26 16.29 -8.80 -2.77
N SER A 27 17.20 -9.75 -3.03
CA SER A 27 17.20 -11.07 -2.39
C SER A 27 17.28 -10.96 -0.87
N ASN A 28 16.38 -11.63 -0.15
CA ASN A 28 16.28 -11.57 1.32
C ASN A 28 16.09 -10.13 1.87
N LYS A 29 15.47 -9.24 1.07
CA LYS A 29 15.17 -7.85 1.44
C LYS A 29 13.67 -7.61 1.55
N ALA A 30 13.32 -6.43 2.05
CA ALA A 30 11.96 -5.96 2.14
C ALA A 30 11.84 -4.50 1.70
N PHE A 31 10.71 -4.18 1.07
CA PHE A 31 10.27 -2.82 0.83
C PHE A 31 9.17 -2.45 1.83
N GLU A 32 9.28 -1.29 2.44
CA GLU A 32 8.35 -0.79 3.45
C GLU A 32 7.66 0.49 3.00
N LEU A 33 6.38 0.62 3.32
CA LEU A 33 5.57 1.78 2.97
C LEU A 33 4.67 2.20 4.14
N GLY A 34 4.67 3.51 4.45
CA GLY A 34 3.82 4.08 5.50
C GLY A 34 4.36 3.89 6.90
N ASP A 35 5.64 4.20 7.13
CA ASP A 35 6.17 4.29 8.49
C ASP A 35 5.80 5.65 9.12
N GLY A 36 5.38 5.65 10.38
CA GLY A 36 4.96 6.86 11.11
C GLY A 36 3.46 7.18 11.01
N GLU A 37 3.11 8.45 11.23
CA GLU A 37 1.72 8.91 11.27
C GLU A 37 1.15 9.15 9.87
N HIS A 38 0.04 8.49 9.56
CA HIS A 38 -0.70 8.64 8.31
C HIS A 38 -2.12 8.02 8.40
N GLY A 39 -3.03 8.42 7.53
CA GLY A 39 -4.35 7.83 7.39
C GLY A 39 -4.34 6.45 6.72
N SER A 40 -5.47 5.75 6.75
CA SER A 40 -5.58 4.42 6.12
C SER A 40 -5.35 4.47 4.60
N PHE A 41 -4.79 3.40 4.05
CA PHE A 41 -4.56 3.27 2.61
C PHE A 41 -4.85 1.85 2.12
N LYS A 42 -4.97 1.71 0.79
CA LYS A 42 -5.06 0.40 0.13
C LYS A 42 -4.01 0.32 -0.96
N ALA A 43 -3.35 -0.83 -1.05
CA ALA A 43 -2.38 -1.14 -2.10
C ALA A 43 -2.90 -2.28 -2.96
N THR A 44 -3.01 -2.04 -4.26
CA THR A 44 -3.16 -3.10 -5.25
C THR A 44 -1.77 -3.51 -5.70
N VAL A 45 -1.41 -4.76 -5.44
CA VAL A 45 -0.06 -5.29 -5.62
C VAL A 45 -0.12 -6.40 -6.64
N LYS A 46 0.66 -6.29 -7.70
CA LYS A 46 0.87 -7.36 -8.69
C LYS A 46 2.30 -7.84 -8.59
N ASN A 47 2.49 -9.12 -8.30
CA ASN A 47 3.80 -9.76 -8.38
C ASN A 47 4.13 -10.02 -9.85
N ILE A 48 5.10 -9.29 -10.39
CA ILE A 48 5.55 -9.41 -11.79
C ILE A 48 6.86 -10.17 -11.91
N SER A 49 7.32 -10.77 -10.81
CA SER A 49 8.55 -11.56 -10.74
C SER A 49 8.30 -13.05 -10.91
N ARG A 50 9.37 -13.84 -10.83
CA ARG A 50 9.32 -15.32 -10.87
C ARG A 50 9.38 -15.97 -9.49
N VAL A 51 9.37 -15.18 -8.41
CA VAL A 51 9.43 -15.68 -7.03
C VAL A 51 8.24 -15.19 -6.23
N ALA A 52 7.92 -15.85 -5.11
CA ALA A 52 6.81 -15.44 -4.26
C ALA A 52 7.17 -14.18 -3.44
N VAL A 53 6.20 -13.31 -3.20
CA VAL A 53 6.36 -12.10 -2.37
C VAL A 53 5.35 -12.15 -1.22
N GLU A 54 5.82 -12.00 0.01
CA GLU A 54 4.92 -11.90 1.17
C GLU A 54 4.52 -10.45 1.40
N VAL A 55 3.25 -10.25 1.77
CA VAL A 55 2.73 -8.95 2.19
C VAL A 55 2.38 -9.05 3.67
N CYS A 56 3.03 -8.24 4.48
CA CYS A 56 2.82 -8.12 5.91
C CYS A 56 2.36 -6.70 6.28
N GLU A 57 1.87 -6.56 7.50
CA GLU A 57 1.60 -5.27 8.13
C GLU A 57 2.21 -5.21 9.52
N THR A 58 2.62 -4.01 9.94
CA THR A 58 3.07 -3.73 11.31
C THR A 58 2.47 -2.41 11.77
N PRO A 59 1.49 -2.41 12.69
CA PRO A 59 1.00 -1.18 13.33
C PRO A 59 2.13 -0.47 14.08
N MET A 60 2.07 0.87 14.20
CA MET A 60 3.08 1.69 14.89
C MET A 60 3.40 1.21 16.33
N CYS A 61 2.42 0.62 17.02
CA CYS A 61 2.58 0.00 18.34
C CYS A 61 2.18 -1.48 18.32
N GLY A 62 2.62 -2.24 17.32
CA GLY A 62 2.26 -3.64 17.16
C GLY A 62 3.39 -4.52 16.64
N THR A 63 3.11 -5.82 16.58
CA THR A 63 4.00 -6.81 15.96
C THR A 63 3.65 -6.99 14.50
N GLU A 64 4.64 -7.40 13.71
CA GLU A 64 4.41 -7.76 12.32
C GLU A 64 3.42 -8.93 12.20
N LYS A 65 2.52 -8.84 11.22
CA LYS A 65 1.58 -9.89 10.86
C LYS A 65 1.62 -10.14 9.36
N LYS A 66 1.78 -11.40 8.95
CA LYS A 66 1.60 -11.80 7.55
C LYS A 66 0.13 -11.73 7.16
N LEU A 67 -0.15 -11.08 6.04
CA LEU A 67 -1.49 -10.97 5.47
C LEU A 67 -1.70 -11.98 4.35
N ILE A 68 -0.81 -11.97 3.35
CA ILE A 68 -0.91 -12.84 2.16
C ILE A 68 0.48 -13.17 1.60
N THR A 69 0.54 -14.23 0.80
CA THR A 69 1.68 -14.53 -0.07
C THR A 69 1.22 -14.45 -1.53
N LEU A 70 1.86 -13.61 -2.34
CA LEU A 70 1.57 -13.44 -3.76
C LEU A 70 2.50 -14.35 -4.58
N GLN A 71 1.92 -15.35 -5.24
CA GLN A 71 2.66 -16.17 -6.22
C GLN A 71 2.97 -15.35 -7.49
N PRO A 72 3.95 -15.78 -8.30
CA PRO A 72 4.25 -15.16 -9.59
C PRO A 72 3.00 -14.88 -10.44
N GLY A 73 2.87 -13.66 -10.95
CA GLY A 73 1.73 -13.21 -11.76
C GLY A 73 0.46 -12.86 -10.99
N GLN A 74 0.37 -13.17 -9.69
CA GLN A 74 -0.83 -12.88 -8.90
C GLN A 74 -0.95 -11.39 -8.57
N GLN A 75 -2.19 -10.94 -8.47
CA GLN A 75 -2.55 -9.58 -8.07
C GLN A 75 -3.62 -9.63 -6.96
N LYS A 76 -3.42 -8.83 -5.91
CA LYS A 76 -4.41 -8.64 -4.83
C LYS A 76 -4.44 -7.19 -4.38
N THR A 77 -5.59 -6.77 -3.87
CA THR A 77 -5.74 -5.50 -3.16
C THR A 77 -5.77 -5.77 -1.66
N VAL A 78 -4.86 -5.13 -0.93
CA VAL A 78 -4.73 -5.22 0.53
C VAL A 78 -5.05 -3.86 1.13
N ARG A 79 -5.77 -3.84 2.25
CA ARG A 79 -6.10 -2.62 2.99
C ARG A 79 -5.25 -2.59 4.26
N PHE A 80 -4.69 -1.43 4.56
CA PHE A 80 -3.89 -1.17 5.74
C PHE A 80 -4.58 -0.10 6.58
N GLY A 81 -4.53 -0.27 7.90
CA GLY A 81 -5.05 0.71 8.86
C GLY A 81 -4.28 2.02 8.80
N ALA A 82 -4.78 3.02 9.53
CA ALA A 82 -3.98 4.20 9.83
C ALA A 82 -2.74 3.80 10.67
N ASN A 83 -1.66 4.56 10.55
CA ASN A 83 -0.41 4.36 11.30
C ASN A 83 0.07 2.89 11.25
N THR A 84 -0.01 2.29 10.07
CA THR A 84 0.28 0.87 9.84
C THR A 84 1.20 0.76 8.64
N LYS A 85 2.39 0.22 8.88
CA LYS A 85 3.40 -0.01 7.86
C LYS A 85 3.05 -1.26 7.04
N ALA A 86 3.00 -1.11 5.72
CA ALA A 86 2.96 -2.23 4.79
C ALA A 86 4.39 -2.70 4.49
N ILE A 87 4.61 -4.02 4.53
CA ILE A 87 5.92 -4.62 4.31
C ILE A 87 5.80 -5.67 3.20
N PHE A 88 6.61 -5.54 2.16
CA PHE A 88 6.69 -6.46 1.02
C PHE A 88 8.00 -7.21 1.10
N LYS A 89 7.96 -8.50 1.45
CA LYS A 89 9.15 -9.31 1.70
C LYS A 89 9.48 -10.22 0.53
N ASN A 90 10.75 -10.23 0.15
CA ASN A 90 11.31 -11.21 -0.75
C ASN A 90 12.23 -12.15 0.03
N ASN A 91 11.69 -13.26 0.53
CA ASN A 91 12.45 -14.27 1.28
C ASN A 91 13.16 -15.28 0.35
N ASN A 92 13.37 -14.93 -0.92
CA ASN A 92 13.99 -15.80 -1.92
C ASN A 92 15.40 -15.32 -2.25
N GLU A 93 16.18 -16.20 -2.87
CA GLU A 93 17.55 -15.91 -3.30
C GLU A 93 17.65 -15.01 -4.54
N LYS A 94 16.55 -14.86 -5.29
CA LYS A 94 16.47 -14.02 -6.50
C LYS A 94 15.70 -12.75 -6.20
N GLN A 95 15.98 -11.68 -6.94
CA GLN A 95 15.21 -10.43 -6.85
C GLN A 95 13.73 -10.64 -7.16
N ALA A 96 12.89 -9.82 -6.53
CA ALA A 96 11.47 -9.73 -6.81
C ALA A 96 11.14 -8.34 -7.36
N ASP A 97 10.06 -8.27 -8.12
CA ASP A 97 9.53 -7.06 -8.72
C ASP A 97 8.03 -7.04 -8.50
N VAL A 98 7.53 -5.94 -7.96
CA VAL A 98 6.09 -5.73 -7.73
C VAL A 98 5.64 -4.43 -8.37
N LYS A 99 4.44 -4.45 -8.94
CA LYS A 99 3.72 -3.22 -9.31
C LYS A 99 2.74 -2.87 -8.21
N LEU A 100 2.83 -1.65 -7.72
CA LEU A 100 1.98 -1.11 -6.67
C LEU A 100 1.09 -0.02 -7.25
N LYS A 101 -0.20 -0.06 -6.90
CA LYS A 101 -1.12 1.07 -7.03
C LYS A 101 -1.74 1.35 -5.68
N VAL A 102 -1.37 2.47 -5.08
CA VAL A 102 -1.76 2.91 -3.75
C VAL A 102 -2.77 4.03 -3.83
N THR A 103 -3.82 3.96 -3.01
CA THR A 103 -4.90 4.95 -2.92
C THR A 103 -5.39 5.06 -1.49
N GLY A 104 -6.10 6.13 -1.14
CA GLY A 104 -6.40 6.48 0.25
C GLY A 104 -5.47 7.60 0.68
N ASP A 105 -4.89 7.52 1.88
CA ASP A 105 -3.76 8.38 2.20
C ASP A 105 -2.53 7.96 1.39
N THR A 106 -1.97 8.92 0.65
CA THR A 106 -0.74 8.71 -0.15
C THR A 106 0.42 9.56 0.36
N ARG A 107 0.29 10.25 1.50
CA ARG A 107 1.39 10.95 2.18
C ARG A 107 2.27 9.95 2.95
N LEU A 108 2.66 8.88 2.26
CA LEU A 108 3.35 7.73 2.82
C LEU A 108 4.86 7.87 2.63
N THR A 109 5.60 7.49 3.65
CA THR A 109 7.07 7.34 3.60
C THR A 109 7.44 6.00 2.99
N MET A 110 8.58 5.93 2.30
CA MET A 110 9.17 4.69 1.79
C MET A 110 10.42 4.36 2.61
N GLY A 111 10.65 3.07 2.87
CA GLY A 111 11.79 2.61 3.66
C GLY A 111 12.09 1.12 3.48
N GLY A 112 13.06 0.61 4.25
CA GLY A 112 13.51 -0.78 4.21
C GLY A 112 15.01 -0.91 3.89
N PRO A 113 15.69 -1.98 4.38
CA PRO A 113 17.13 -2.17 4.20
C PRO A 113 17.46 -2.53 2.74
N ASN A 114 17.73 -1.52 1.91
CA ASN A 114 18.11 -1.62 0.49
C ASN A 114 17.16 -2.53 -0.32
N TYR A 115 16.02 -1.98 -0.74
CA TYR A 115 15.17 -2.55 -1.78
C TYR A 115 15.80 -2.36 -3.16
#